data_AF-A0A7J7JNY1-F1
#
_entry.id   AF-A0A7J7JNY1-F1
#
_cell.length_a   1.000
_cell.length_b   1.000
_cell.length_c   1.000
_cell.angle_alpha   90.00
_cell.angle_beta   90.00
_cell.angle_gamma   90.00
#
_symmetry.space_group_name_H-M   'P 1'
#
loop_
_entity.id
_entity.type
_entity.pdbx_description
1 polymer ?
#
loop_
_entity_poly.entity_id
_entity_poly.type
_entity_poly.pdbx_seq_one_letter_code
_entity_poly.pdbx_strand_id
1 'polypeptide(L)'
;MDCIYSERNMYWTTQTHSQVKQRHRVVPSTSTMALNKLLLIGILLILPNHTYATTTCALVGMKQTVYEEGCAPVNVSINGCRGYCASFSLPIVAPLNQLFPGQVFYTQSTCCSITTTHNVVATLLCERGRRVEKTLPSASGCECLPCSAQSTPL
;
A
#
# COMPACT_ATOMS: atom_id res chain seq x y z
N MET A 1 7.98 -13.79 12.11
CA MET A 1 7.70 -13.03 10.87
C MET A 1 6.83 -11.88 11.28
N ASP A 2 7.47 -10.81 11.75
CA ASP A 2 6.80 -9.71 12.43
C ASP A 2 6.46 -8.62 11.41
N CYS A 3 5.18 -8.53 11.06
CA CYS A 3 4.66 -7.36 10.38
C CYS A 3 4.50 -6.26 11.43
N ILE A 4 5.27 -5.17 11.30
CA ILE A 4 5.09 -3.96 12.09
C ILE A 4 3.70 -3.40 11.77
N TYR A 5 2.78 -3.59 12.71
CA TYR A 5 1.44 -3.03 12.71
C TYR A 5 1.55 -1.52 12.99
N SER A 6 1.39 -0.68 11.97
CA SER A 6 1.33 0.76 12.15
C SER A 6 -0.07 1.14 12.66
N GLU A 7 -0.16 1.40 13.96
CA GLU A 7 -1.33 2.00 14.59
C GLU A 7 -1.50 3.45 14.11
N ARG A 8 -2.34 3.67 13.10
CA ARG A 8 -2.98 4.97 12.90
C ARG A 8 -4.49 4.77 12.76
N ASN A 9 -5.15 4.91 13.90
CA ASN A 9 -6.55 5.30 14.09
C ASN A 9 -7.53 4.87 13.00
N MET A 10 -8.05 3.65 13.13
CA MET A 10 -9.37 3.33 12.63
C MET A 10 -10.28 3.14 13.85
N TYR A 11 -11.05 4.17 14.16
CA TYR A 11 -12.12 4.09 15.15
C TYR A 11 -13.12 3.02 14.66
N TRP A 12 -13.13 1.87 15.31
CA TRP A 12 -14.20 0.89 15.17
C TRP A 12 -15.43 1.44 15.89
N THR A 13 -16.45 1.86 15.13
CA THR A 13 -17.79 2.01 15.71
C THR A 13 -18.43 0.64 15.79
N THR A 14 -18.43 0.08 17.00
CA THR A 14 -19.23 -1.09 17.36
C THR A 14 -20.71 -0.69 17.36
N GLN A 15 -21.45 -1.07 16.32
CA GLN A 15 -22.90 -0.91 16.33
C GLN A 15 -23.53 -2.14 17.01
N THR A 16 -23.95 -1.91 18.24
CA THR A 16 -24.70 -2.85 19.08
C THR A 16 -26.05 -3.20 18.44
N HIS A 17 -26.35 -4.50 18.38
CA HIS A 17 -27.67 -5.01 18.00
C HIS A 17 -28.75 -4.48 18.96
N SER A 18 -29.55 -3.52 18.51
CA SER A 18 -30.86 -3.23 19.11
C SER A 18 -31.95 -3.83 18.23
N GLN A 19 -32.69 -4.78 18.81
CA GLN A 19 -33.86 -5.44 18.23
C GLN A 19 -34.96 -4.41 17.95
N VAL A 20 -35.09 -3.98 16.70
CA VAL A 20 -36.21 -3.12 16.26
C VAL A 20 -37.45 -3.99 16.07
N LYS A 21 -38.43 -3.80 16.95
CA LYS A 21 -39.77 -4.38 16.92
C LYS A 21 -40.48 -4.02 15.60
N GLN A 22 -40.62 -4.99 14.70
CA GLN A 22 -41.36 -4.80 13.45
C GLN A 22 -42.86 -4.65 13.72
N ARG A 23 -43.43 -3.47 13.47
CA ARG A 23 -44.88 -3.30 13.27
C ARG A 23 -45.18 -3.50 11.79
N HIS A 24 -45.93 -4.54 11.46
CA HIS A 24 -46.49 -4.73 10.12
C HIS A 24 -47.47 -3.59 9.81
N ARG A 25 -47.09 -2.73 8.86
CA ARG A 25 -48.00 -1.77 8.23
C ARG A 25 -48.43 -2.40 6.91
N VAL A 26 -49.69 -2.83 6.84
CA VAL A 26 -50.35 -3.25 5.60
C VAL A 26 -50.49 -2.00 4.72
N VAL A 27 -49.79 -1.99 3.58
CA VAL A 27 -49.92 -0.95 2.55
C VAL A 27 -50.92 -1.46 1.51
N PRO A 28 -52.00 -0.72 1.20
CA PRO A 28 -52.97 -1.16 0.21
C PRO A 28 -52.38 -1.02 -1.19
N SER A 29 -52.46 -2.12 -1.94
CA SER A 29 -52.24 -2.19 -3.38
C SER A 29 -53.29 -1.34 -4.10
N THR A 30 -52.86 -0.26 -4.76
CA THR A 30 -53.60 0.34 -5.86
C THR A 30 -52.67 0.60 -7.04
N SER A 31 -53.10 0.03 -8.17
CA SER A 31 -52.52 0.06 -9.49
C SER A 31 -52.39 1.49 -10.03
N THR A 32 -51.26 1.82 -10.65
CA THR A 32 -51.21 2.25 -12.06
C THR A 32 -49.76 2.53 -12.46
N MET A 33 -49.33 1.81 -13.49
CA MET A 33 -47.99 1.79 -14.05
C MET A 33 -47.72 3.05 -14.89
N ALA A 34 -47.02 4.03 -14.32
CA ALA A 34 -46.30 5.04 -15.09
C ALA A 34 -45.16 5.65 -14.27
N LEU A 35 -44.44 4.84 -13.48
CA LEU A 35 -43.32 5.31 -12.66
C LEU A 35 -42.00 5.24 -13.44
N ASN A 36 -41.85 6.25 -14.29
CA ASN A 36 -40.65 7.09 -14.40
C ASN A 36 -39.33 6.42 -14.86
N LYS A 37 -39.10 6.41 -16.19
CA LYS A 37 -37.77 6.13 -16.78
C LYS A 37 -36.65 7.06 -16.24
N LEU A 38 -36.98 8.24 -15.71
CA LEU A 38 -36.03 9.14 -15.04
C LEU A 38 -35.46 8.54 -13.74
N LEU A 39 -36.19 7.63 -13.07
CA LEU A 39 -35.74 7.02 -11.82
C LEU A 39 -34.60 6.01 -12.07
N LEU A 40 -34.60 5.32 -13.22
CA LEU A 40 -33.53 4.41 -13.64
C LEU A 40 -32.26 5.16 -14.08
N ILE A 41 -32.40 6.34 -14.71
CA ILE A 41 -31.27 7.21 -15.07
C ILE A 41 -30.62 7.77 -13.80
N GLY A 42 -31.43 8.14 -12.80
CA GLY A 42 -30.95 8.61 -11.51
C GLY A 42 -30.06 7.61 -10.78
N ILE A 43 -30.41 6.31 -10.79
CA ILE A 43 -29.66 5.25 -10.10
C ILE A 43 -28.30 4.96 -10.78
N LEU A 44 -28.21 5.10 -12.11
CA LEU A 44 -26.95 4.88 -12.84
C LEU A 44 -25.90 5.97 -12.54
N LEU A 45 -26.32 7.19 -12.18
CA LEU A 45 -25.43 8.31 -11.86
C LEU A 45 -24.86 8.26 -10.43
N ILE A 46 -25.34 7.36 -9.57
CA ILE A 46 -24.90 7.25 -8.16
C ILE A 46 -23.93 6.08 -7.94
N LEU A 47 -23.52 5.38 -8.99
CA LEU A 47 -22.49 4.34 -8.84
C LEU A 47 -21.18 5.01 -8.40
N PRO A 48 -20.65 4.70 -7.20
CA PRO A 48 -19.34 5.19 -6.82
C PRO A 48 -18.33 4.59 -7.79
N ASN A 49 -17.61 5.46 -8.50
CA ASN A 49 -16.42 5.04 -9.21
C ASN A 49 -15.44 4.52 -8.15
N HIS A 50 -15.36 3.20 -8.00
CA HIS A 50 -14.23 2.58 -7.30
C HIS A 50 -12.99 2.89 -8.14
N THR A 51 -12.33 4.00 -7.83
CA THR A 51 -11.01 4.31 -8.35
C THR A 51 -10.07 3.28 -7.76
N TYR A 52 -9.79 2.23 -8.52
CA TYR A 52 -8.67 1.36 -8.20
C TYR A 52 -7.43 2.25 -8.12
N ALA A 53 -6.73 2.22 -6.99
CA ALA A 53 -5.47 2.95 -6.86
C ALA A 53 -4.54 2.43 -7.97
N THR A 54 -4.16 3.29 -8.90
CA THR A 54 -3.24 2.92 -9.98
C THR A 54 -1.95 2.44 -9.34
N THR A 55 -1.59 1.18 -9.56
CA THR A 55 -0.33 0.60 -9.10
C THR A 55 0.82 1.33 -9.78
N THR A 56 1.48 2.21 -9.05
CA THR A 56 2.53 3.08 -9.56
C THR A 56 3.73 2.90 -8.66
N CYS A 57 4.66 2.02 -9.05
CA CYS A 57 5.99 1.91 -8.43
C CYS A 57 7.00 2.62 -9.32
N ALA A 58 7.68 3.63 -8.77
CA ALA A 58 8.54 4.50 -9.55
C ALA A 58 9.87 4.77 -8.87
N LEU A 59 10.87 5.05 -9.70
CA LEU A 59 12.16 5.58 -9.29
C LEU A 59 11.99 7.03 -8.84
N VAL A 60 12.52 7.36 -7.66
CA VAL A 60 12.44 8.70 -7.08
C VAL A 60 13.81 9.15 -6.56
N GLY A 61 14.12 10.43 -6.73
CA GLY A 61 15.30 11.02 -6.11
C GLY A 61 15.09 11.23 -4.62
N MET A 62 16.08 10.90 -3.80
CA MET A 62 16.13 11.14 -2.36
C MET A 62 17.48 11.72 -1.94
N LYS A 63 17.49 12.43 -0.81
CA LYS A 63 18.72 12.93 -0.20
C LYS A 63 19.10 12.04 0.97
N GLN A 64 20.33 11.53 0.95
CA GLN A 64 20.90 10.77 2.05
C GLN A 64 22.09 11.54 2.63
N THR A 65 22.11 11.71 3.95
CA THR A 65 23.28 12.24 4.64
C THR A 65 24.26 11.10 4.89
N VAL A 66 25.48 11.25 4.38
CA VAL A 66 26.58 10.32 4.63
C VAL A 66 27.40 10.85 5.79
N TYR A 67 27.69 9.97 6.75
CA TYR A 67 28.48 10.27 7.92
C TYR A 67 29.66 9.31 8.03
N GLU A 68 30.82 9.85 8.41
CA GLU A 68 32.01 9.09 8.78
C GLU A 68 32.67 9.80 9.96
N GLU A 69 33.18 9.04 10.92
CA GLU A 69 33.85 9.59 12.09
C GLU A 69 35.07 10.45 11.69
N GLY A 70 35.15 11.65 12.28
CA GLY A 70 36.21 12.62 11.97
C GLY A 70 36.09 13.28 10.59
N CYS A 71 34.92 13.20 9.96
CA CYS A 71 34.62 13.84 8.68
C CYS A 71 33.36 14.71 8.73
N ALA A 72 33.34 15.77 7.91
CA ALA A 72 32.14 16.59 7.76
C ALA A 72 31.04 15.78 7.03
N PRO A 73 29.79 15.77 7.53
CA PRO A 73 28.70 15.07 6.87
C PRO A 73 28.35 15.71 5.53
N VAL A 74 28.04 14.89 4.53
CA VAL A 74 27.71 15.35 3.17
C VAL A 74 26.34 14.82 2.78
N ASN A 75 25.51 15.69 2.19
CA ASN A 75 24.24 15.29 1.60
C ASN A 75 24.45 14.85 0.16
N VAL A 76 24.11 13.60 -0.14
CA VAL A 76 24.23 13.00 -1.47
C VAL A 76 22.84 12.76 -2.02
N SER A 77 22.65 13.06 -3.30
CA SER A 77 21.41 12.73 -4.00
C SER A 77 21.56 11.33 -4.60
N ILE A 78 20.71 10.41 -4.18
CA ILE A 78 20.63 9.04 -4.70
C ILE A 78 19.20 8.76 -5.15
N ASN A 79 19.01 7.67 -5.88
CA ASN A 79 17.68 7.21 -6.25
C ASN A 79 17.20 6.12 -5.28
N GLY A 80 15.91 6.11 -5.01
CA GLY A 80 15.19 5.04 -4.31
C GLY A 80 13.90 4.68 -5.04
N CYS A 81 13.15 3.74 -4.48
CA CYS A 81 11.85 3.33 -5.02
C CYS A 81 10.71 3.80 -4.13
N ARG A 82 9.66 4.37 -4.73
CA ARG A 82 8.45 4.78 -4.02
C ARG A 82 7.22 4.52 -4.88
N GLY A 83 6.16 4.02 -4.24
CA GLY A 83 4.94 3.77 -4.97
C GLY A 83 3.92 2.87 -4.28
N TYR A 84 2.88 2.56 -5.05
CA TYR A 84 1.79 1.66 -4.68
C TYR A 84 1.85 0.38 -5.51
N CYS A 85 1.70 -0.76 -4.85
CA CYS A 85 1.68 -2.07 -5.46
C CYS A 85 0.41 -2.82 -5.06
N ALA A 86 -0.02 -3.76 -5.89
CA ALA A 86 -1.26 -4.50 -5.66
C ALA A 86 -1.16 -5.38 -4.42
N SER A 87 -2.22 -5.39 -3.64
CA SER A 87 -2.43 -6.35 -2.57
C SER A 87 -3.90 -6.74 -2.51
N PHE A 88 -4.15 -7.99 -2.17
CA PHE A 88 -5.51 -8.49 -2.02
C PHE A 88 -5.58 -9.60 -0.98
N SER A 89 -6.76 -9.73 -0.40
CA SER A 89 -7.11 -10.78 0.55
C SER A 89 -8.43 -11.40 0.12
N LEU A 90 -8.45 -12.73 0.02
CA LEU A 90 -9.63 -13.50 -0.33
C LEU A 90 -10.00 -14.40 0.85
N PRO A 91 -11.28 -14.50 1.23
CA PRO A 91 -11.71 -15.48 2.22
C PRO A 91 -11.46 -16.89 1.68
N ILE A 92 -10.91 -17.76 2.51
CA ILE A 92 -10.70 -19.17 2.19
C ILE A 92 -12.01 -19.90 2.44
N VAL A 93 -12.61 -20.40 1.37
CA VAL A 93 -13.83 -21.21 1.39
C VAL A 93 -13.51 -22.64 0.93
N ALA A 94 -14.38 -23.59 1.27
CA ALA A 94 -14.21 -24.96 0.80
C ALA A 94 -14.23 -25.02 -0.75
N PRO A 95 -13.35 -25.80 -1.40
CA PRO A 95 -12.40 -26.75 -0.81
C PRO A 95 -10.98 -26.19 -0.57
N LEU A 96 -10.73 -24.89 -0.80
CA LEU A 96 -9.39 -24.28 -0.63
C LEU A 96 -8.87 -24.39 0.81
N ASN A 97 -9.76 -24.58 1.78
CA ASN A 97 -9.40 -24.86 3.18
C ASN A 97 -8.54 -26.12 3.35
N GLN A 98 -8.59 -27.08 2.42
CA GLN A 98 -7.72 -28.27 2.45
C GLN A 98 -6.26 -27.94 2.08
N LEU A 99 -6.05 -26.93 1.22
CA LEU A 99 -4.72 -26.46 0.82
C LEU A 99 -4.12 -25.50 1.85
N PHE A 100 -4.97 -24.79 2.59
CA PHE A 100 -4.59 -23.81 3.61
C PHE A 100 -5.29 -24.10 4.95
N PRO A 101 -4.99 -25.24 5.60
CA PRO A 101 -5.66 -25.64 6.83
C PRO A 101 -5.42 -24.63 7.95
N GLY A 102 -6.50 -24.20 8.60
CA GLY A 102 -6.46 -23.23 9.70
C GLY A 102 -6.33 -21.75 9.26
N GLN A 103 -6.23 -21.46 7.96
CA GLN A 103 -6.25 -20.09 7.45
C GLN A 103 -7.68 -19.69 7.04
N VAL A 104 -8.11 -18.50 7.50
CA VAL A 104 -9.43 -17.93 7.15
C VAL A 104 -9.34 -17.04 5.90
N PHE A 105 -8.17 -16.48 5.62
CA PHE A 105 -7.92 -15.61 4.47
C PHE A 105 -6.62 -16.00 3.77
N TYR A 106 -6.65 -16.00 2.44
CA TYR A 106 -5.49 -16.04 1.59
C TYR A 106 -5.12 -14.61 1.22
N THR A 107 -3.89 -14.19 1.54
CA THR A 107 -3.42 -12.83 1.29
C THR A 107 -2.19 -12.85 0.41
N GLN A 108 -2.19 -12.02 -0.63
CA GLN A 108 -1.01 -11.73 -1.42
C GLN A 108 -0.72 -10.23 -1.32
N SER A 109 0.53 -9.89 -1.00
CA SER A 109 1.01 -8.51 -0.98
C SER A 109 2.29 -8.35 -1.77
N THR A 110 2.35 -7.25 -2.53
CA THR A 110 3.56 -6.81 -3.22
C THR A 110 3.99 -5.44 -2.70
N CYS A 111 5.30 -5.20 -2.68
CA CYS A 111 5.94 -3.99 -2.19
C CYS A 111 6.83 -3.40 -3.30
N CYS A 112 6.83 -2.07 -3.40
CA CYS A 112 7.68 -1.35 -4.36
C CYS A 112 9.14 -1.44 -3.90
N SER A 113 9.96 -2.18 -4.64
CA SER A 113 11.31 -2.58 -4.23
C SER A 113 12.33 -2.30 -5.32
N ILE A 114 13.59 -2.15 -4.91
CA ILE A 114 14.72 -1.94 -5.81
C ILE A 114 15.02 -3.28 -6.51
N THR A 115 15.05 -3.28 -7.84
CA THR A 115 15.42 -4.46 -8.64
C THR A 115 16.87 -4.42 -9.09
N THR A 116 17.35 -3.24 -9.44
CA THR A 116 18.73 -3.02 -9.88
C THR A 116 19.30 -1.79 -9.18
N THR A 117 20.61 -1.84 -8.91
CA THR A 117 21.37 -0.75 -8.30
C THR A 117 22.53 -0.33 -9.18
N HIS A 118 22.98 0.90 -8.97
CA HIS A 118 24.28 1.38 -9.41
C HIS A 118 24.96 2.08 -8.23
N ASN A 119 26.27 2.29 -8.33
CA ASN A 119 27.06 2.87 -7.26
C ASN A 119 27.22 4.38 -7.46
N VAL A 120 27.04 5.14 -6.38
CA VAL A 120 27.34 6.57 -6.30
C VAL A 120 28.47 6.77 -5.30
N VAL A 121 29.50 7.53 -5.68
CA VAL A 121 30.65 7.79 -4.80
C VAL A 121 30.46 9.15 -4.12
N ALA A 122 30.55 9.16 -2.80
CA ALA A 122 30.53 10.34 -1.97
C ALA A 122 31.93 10.60 -1.41
N THR A 123 32.51 11.76 -1.68
CA THR A 123 33.80 12.16 -1.11
C THR A 123 33.56 13.03 0.12
N LEU A 124 33.99 12.54 1.28
CA LEU A 124 33.96 13.27 2.54
C LEU A 124 35.30 13.93 2.79
N LEU A 125 35.26 15.13 3.35
CA LEU A 125 36.44 15.84 3.84
C LEU A 125 36.57 15.61 5.33
N CYS A 126 37.72 15.06 5.72
CA CYS A 126 38.02 14.68 7.09
C CYS A 126 39.10 15.59 7.68
N GLU A 127 39.27 15.46 9.00
CA GLU A 127 40.34 16.12 9.72
C GLU A 127 41.72 15.88 9.07
N ARG A 128 42.61 16.87 9.20
CA ARG A 128 43.96 16.86 8.60
C ARG A 128 43.96 16.79 7.06
N GLY A 129 42.85 17.20 6.42
CA GLY A 129 42.74 17.28 4.96
C GLY A 129 42.62 15.91 4.26
N ARG A 130 42.42 14.83 5.01
CA ARG A 130 42.18 13.49 4.46
C ARG A 130 40.84 13.47 3.74
N ARG A 131 40.80 12.83 2.57
CA ARG A 131 39.56 12.57 1.83
C ARG A 131 39.21 11.10 1.94
N VAL A 132 37.95 10.81 2.25
CA VAL A 132 37.43 9.45 2.32
C VAL A 132 36.32 9.32 1.31
N GLU A 133 36.37 8.27 0.50
CA GLU A 133 35.31 7.94 -0.43
C GLU A 133 34.41 6.87 0.17
N LYS A 134 33.11 7.11 0.09
CA LYS A 134 32.07 6.14 0.47
C LYS A 134 31.23 5.83 -0.75
N THR A 135 31.12 4.54 -1.04
CA THR A 135 30.26 4.05 -2.11
C THR A 135 28.88 3.77 -1.56
N LEU A 136 27.87 4.38 -2.15
CA LEU A 136 26.47 4.23 -1.78
C LEU A 136 25.71 3.52 -2.91
N PRO A 137 24.86 2.54 -2.59
CA PRO A 137 23.94 1.99 -3.58
C PRO A 137 22.85 3.02 -3.92
N SER A 138 22.55 3.17 -5.20
CA SER A 138 21.49 4.02 -5.72
C SER A 138 20.63 3.20 -6.67
N ALA A 139 19.31 3.29 -6.55
CA ALA A 139 18.40 2.52 -7.39
C ALA A 139 18.56 2.90 -8.88
N SER A 140 18.56 1.91 -9.75
CA SER A 140 18.44 2.09 -11.21
C SER A 140 17.13 1.50 -11.76
N GLY A 141 16.45 0.64 -11.00
CA GLY A 141 15.19 0.00 -11.37
C GLY A 141 14.32 -0.27 -10.14
N CYS A 142 13.00 -0.17 -10.34
CA CYS A 142 11.99 -0.35 -9.30
C CYS A 142 10.83 -1.19 -9.83
N GLU A 143 10.42 -2.20 -9.08
CA GLU A 143 9.28 -3.05 -9.44
C GLU A 143 8.47 -3.48 -8.21
N CYS A 144 7.24 -3.94 -8.44
CA CYS A 144 6.41 -4.55 -7.41
C CYS A 144 6.81 -6.01 -7.24
N LEU A 145 7.50 -6.33 -6.14
CA LEU A 145 7.93 -7.68 -5.79
C LEU A 145 7.18 -8.18 -4.55
N PRO A 146 7.10 -9.49 -4.30
CA PRO A 146 6.63 -9.99 -3.01
C PRO A 146 7.39 -9.31 -1.87
N CYS A 147 6.69 -8.83 -0.84
CA CYS A 147 7.34 -8.05 0.21
C CYS A 147 8.45 -8.83 0.96
N SER A 148 8.42 -10.16 0.93
CA SER A 148 9.48 -11.02 1.47
C SER A 148 10.79 -10.98 0.67
N ALA A 149 10.76 -10.50 -0.57
CA ALA A 149 11.92 -10.41 -1.46
C ALA A 149 12.68 -9.08 -1.33
N GLN A 150 12.31 -8.22 -0.38
CA GLN A 150 12.92 -6.92 -0.21
C GLN A 150 14.35 -7.06 0.34
N SER A 151 15.34 -6.79 -0.50
CA SER A 151 16.74 -6.69 -0.07
C SER A 151 16.98 -5.34 0.60
N THR A 152 17.16 -5.35 1.92
CA THR A 152 17.70 -4.18 2.64
C THR A 152 19.20 -4.09 2.39
N PRO A 153 19.66 -2.94 1.87
CA PRO A 153 20.82 -2.32 2.48
C PRO A 153 20.63 -0.81 2.56
N LEU A 154 20.53 -0.29 3.78
CA LEU A 154 20.85 1.11 4.08
C LEU A 154 21.76 1.12 5.31
#